data_AF-A0A5C9CD50-F1
#
_entry.id   AF-A0A5C9CD50-F1
#
_cell.length_a   1.000
_cell.length_b   1.000
_cell.length_c   1.000
_cell.angle_alpha   90.00
_cell.angle_beta   90.00
_cell.angle_gamma   90.00
#
_symmetry.space_group_name_H-M   'P 1'
#
loop_
_entity.id
_entity.type
_entity.pdbx_description
1 polymer ?
#
loop_
_entity_poly.entity_id
_entity_poly.type
_entity_poly.pdbx_seq_one_letter_code
_entity_poly.pdbx_strand_id
1 'polypeptide(L)'
;MPASRSCFAARTTAKSYTFGKPESIRGYIDGQPIDGDWDYGGATTEAPVIDDDELWIGSALGLNSGNSFHGSIDEVAIYRTALPAERIAARYQVLQPKPYLTTIDPPKDGVLVEVFEGIPDKLSWDFVAPEPTERYTESAFALAEIAHKYTPQGVRADRSNPFVVRVTGDVELPQGESRFLLRSRSASRLLVDGKLAVEVPFPKFRGDGHEAVWELDRVPTERCGPAIKTRSRRSNPTAADID
;
A
#
# COMPACT_ATOMS: atom_id res chain seq x y z
N MET A 1 17.18 20.23 -17.79
CA MET A 1 16.13 19.21 -17.55
C MET A 1 16.47 18.54 -16.22
N PRO A 2 15.72 18.74 -15.13
CA PRO A 2 15.94 17.93 -13.95
C PRO A 2 15.38 16.54 -14.27
N ALA A 3 16.24 15.52 -14.19
CA ALA A 3 15.80 14.14 -14.23
C ALA A 3 14.70 13.97 -13.17
N SER A 4 13.55 13.45 -13.58
CA SER A 4 12.54 12.93 -12.67
C SER A 4 13.25 11.91 -11.78
N ARG A 5 13.60 12.32 -10.56
CA ARG A 5 14.03 11.38 -9.52
C ARG A 5 12.77 10.64 -9.16
N SER A 6 12.54 9.52 -9.86
CA SER A 6 11.56 8.54 -9.46
C SER A 6 11.86 8.23 -8.00
N CYS A 7 10.99 8.68 -7.10
CA CYS A 7 11.17 8.50 -5.67
C CYS A 7 10.78 7.06 -5.38
N PHE A 8 11.68 6.13 -5.71
CA PHE A 8 11.52 4.75 -5.30
C PHE A 8 11.57 4.73 -3.77
N ALA A 9 10.57 4.11 -3.15
CA ALA A 9 10.62 3.82 -1.73
C ALA A 9 11.78 2.83 -1.50
N ALA A 10 12.94 3.36 -1.11
CA ALA A 10 14.09 2.55 -0.76
C ALA A 10 13.73 1.76 0.51
N ARG A 11 13.86 0.44 0.43
CA ARG A 11 13.78 -0.44 1.61
C ARG A 11 15.17 -0.87 2.02
N THR A 12 15.36 -1.00 3.32
CA THR A 12 16.58 -1.61 3.86
C THR A 12 16.25 -3.00 4.36
N THR A 13 17.00 -3.98 3.90
CA THR A 13 16.93 -5.35 4.42
C THR A 13 18.25 -5.72 5.07
N ALA A 14 18.19 -6.49 6.14
CA ALA A 14 19.38 -7.08 6.74
C ALA A 14 19.07 -8.50 7.23
N LYS A 15 20.08 -9.36 7.15
CA LYS A 15 20.07 -10.71 7.72
C LYS A 15 21.33 -10.86 8.55
N SER A 16 21.21 -11.35 9.78
CA SER A 16 22.35 -11.76 10.59
C SER A 16 22.20 -13.21 10.99
N TYR A 17 23.32 -13.92 11.02
CA TYR A 17 23.37 -15.32 11.41
C TYR A 17 24.75 -15.65 11.97
N THR A 18 24.78 -16.43 13.04
CA THR A 18 26.00 -17.07 13.54
C THR A 18 25.93 -18.55 13.17
N PHE A 19 26.81 -18.98 12.28
CA PHE A 19 26.89 -20.40 11.87
C PHE A 19 27.05 -21.32 13.09
N GLY A 20 26.40 -22.48 13.02
CA GLY A 20 26.33 -23.44 14.11
C GLY A 20 25.34 -23.10 15.23
N LYS A 21 24.67 -21.94 15.18
CA LYS A 21 23.69 -21.49 16.18
C LYS A 21 22.35 -21.17 15.51
N PRO A 22 21.50 -22.17 15.25
CA PRO A 22 20.27 -21.97 14.48
C PRO A 22 19.34 -20.90 15.06
N GLU A 23 19.28 -20.80 16.39
CA GLU A 23 18.50 -19.80 17.11
C GLU A 23 19.02 -18.35 16.99
N SER A 24 20.18 -18.14 16.34
CA SER A 24 20.79 -16.81 16.15
C SER A 24 20.34 -16.08 14.88
N ILE A 25 19.65 -16.77 13.96
CA ILE A 25 19.21 -16.15 12.71
C ILE A 25 18.20 -15.02 12.97
N ARG A 26 18.45 -13.85 12.40
CA ARG A 26 17.54 -12.69 12.51
C ARG A 26 17.38 -12.02 11.15
N GLY A 27 16.14 -11.70 10.80
CA GLY A 27 15.80 -10.86 9.66
C GLY A 27 15.37 -9.48 10.13
N TYR A 28 15.66 -8.47 9.31
CA TYR A 28 15.20 -7.10 9.54
C TYR A 28 14.69 -6.50 8.24
N ILE A 29 13.55 -5.82 8.32
CA ILE A 29 13.02 -4.97 7.26
C ILE A 29 12.86 -3.58 7.86
N ASP A 30 13.43 -2.59 7.17
CA ASP A 30 13.31 -1.18 7.55
C ASP A 30 13.75 -0.91 9.01
N GLY A 31 14.84 -1.59 9.41
CA GLY A 31 15.42 -1.51 10.75
C GLY A 31 14.67 -2.28 11.84
N GLN A 32 13.49 -2.83 11.55
CA GLN A 32 12.66 -3.58 12.51
C GLN A 32 12.90 -5.08 12.38
N PRO A 33 12.94 -5.84 13.51
CA PRO A 33 13.06 -7.29 13.46
C PRO A 33 11.79 -7.91 12.86
N ILE A 34 11.97 -9.00 12.12
CA ILE A 34 10.90 -9.81 11.56
C ILE A 34 11.07 -11.28 11.93
N ASP A 35 9.96 -12.00 12.02
CA ASP A 35 9.95 -13.44 12.14
C ASP A 35 10.15 -14.11 10.76
N GLY A 36 10.51 -15.38 10.76
CA GLY A 36 10.65 -16.18 9.54
C GLY A 36 10.85 -17.65 9.84
N ASP A 37 10.69 -18.47 8.80
CA ASP A 37 10.81 -19.92 8.87
C ASP A 37 12.07 -20.40 8.14
N TRP A 38 12.60 -21.54 8.59
CA TRP A 38 13.64 -22.25 7.86
C TRP A 38 13.01 -22.97 6.66
N ASP A 39 13.66 -22.88 5.51
CA ASP A 39 13.24 -23.53 4.27
C ASP A 39 14.08 -24.79 4.00
N TYR A 40 14.77 -24.85 2.86
CA TYR A 40 15.53 -26.00 2.40
C TYR A 40 16.74 -26.27 3.31
N GLY A 41 16.80 -27.48 3.88
CA GLY A 41 17.87 -27.92 4.77
C GLY A 41 17.64 -27.65 6.27
N GLY A 42 16.69 -26.78 6.61
CA GLY A 42 16.27 -26.56 7.99
C GLY A 42 17.31 -25.88 8.89
N ALA A 43 16.97 -25.77 10.18
CA ALA A 43 17.87 -25.30 11.23
C ALA A 43 19.09 -26.22 11.33
N THR A 44 20.29 -25.64 11.41
CA THR A 44 21.56 -26.39 11.38
C THR A 44 22.55 -25.93 12.44
N THR A 45 23.28 -26.88 13.01
CA THR A 45 24.41 -26.67 13.92
C THR A 45 25.77 -26.87 13.24
N GLU A 46 25.78 -27.09 11.92
CA GLU A 46 27.01 -27.29 11.17
C GLU A 46 27.84 -26.00 11.09
N ALA A 47 29.16 -26.19 10.98
CA ALA A 47 30.12 -25.12 10.72
C ALA A 47 29.88 -24.52 9.30
N PRO A 48 30.30 -23.26 9.06
CA PRO A 48 30.21 -22.69 7.72
C PRO A 48 31.06 -23.49 6.72
N VAL A 49 30.50 -23.73 5.54
CA VAL A 49 31.23 -24.31 4.41
C VAL A 49 32.15 -23.24 3.83
N ILE A 50 33.40 -23.62 3.55
CA ILE A 50 34.36 -22.77 2.83
C ILE A 50 34.44 -23.30 1.39
N ASP A 51 34.15 -22.42 0.46
CA ASP A 51 34.16 -22.64 -0.99
C ASP A 51 34.82 -21.42 -1.67
N ASP A 52 35.43 -21.61 -2.83
CA ASP A 52 36.02 -20.59 -3.69
C ASP A 52 35.08 -20.10 -4.81
N ASP A 53 33.80 -20.53 -4.79
CA ASP A 53 32.72 -20.04 -5.65
C ASP A 53 32.49 -18.50 -5.58
N GLU A 54 31.84 -17.95 -6.61
CA GLU A 54 31.64 -16.50 -6.71
C GLU A 54 30.54 -15.95 -5.77
N LEU A 55 30.72 -14.71 -5.31
CA LEU A 55 29.68 -13.94 -4.63
C LEU A 55 28.82 -13.20 -5.65
N TRP A 56 27.52 -13.49 -5.66
CA TRP A 56 26.54 -12.82 -6.50
C TRP A 56 25.73 -11.80 -5.69
N ILE A 57 25.55 -10.60 -6.24
CA ILE A 57 24.68 -9.57 -5.68
C ILE A 57 23.60 -9.26 -6.72
N GLY A 58 22.33 -9.41 -6.34
CA GLY A 58 21.19 -9.14 -7.22
C GLY A 58 20.91 -10.21 -8.28
N SER A 59 21.60 -11.34 -8.25
CA SER A 59 21.30 -12.50 -9.11
C SER A 59 21.83 -13.80 -8.49
N ALA A 60 21.51 -14.95 -9.07
CA ALA A 60 22.04 -16.27 -8.73
C ALA A 60 21.89 -17.24 -9.92
N LEU A 61 22.58 -18.39 -9.86
CA LEU A 61 22.45 -19.49 -10.84
C LEU A 61 22.62 -19.05 -12.31
N GLY A 62 23.71 -18.33 -12.60
CA GLY A 62 24.08 -17.99 -13.98
C GLY A 62 23.23 -16.93 -14.66
N LEU A 63 22.75 -15.92 -13.92
CA LEU A 63 21.94 -14.80 -14.45
C LEU A 63 20.58 -15.22 -15.03
N ASN A 64 20.01 -16.34 -14.60
CA ASN A 64 18.64 -16.68 -14.96
C ASN A 64 17.69 -15.54 -14.50
N SER A 65 16.80 -15.10 -15.39
CA SER A 65 15.88 -13.99 -15.12
C SER A 65 14.99 -14.27 -13.90
N GLY A 66 14.55 -15.51 -13.70
CA GLY A 66 13.76 -15.92 -12.53
C GLY A 66 14.50 -15.81 -11.19
N ASN A 67 15.83 -15.74 -11.21
CA ASN A 67 16.70 -15.63 -10.03
C ASN A 67 17.37 -14.25 -9.92
N SER A 68 16.96 -13.29 -10.75
CA SER A 68 17.58 -11.97 -10.83
C SER A 68 16.67 -10.90 -10.25
N PHE A 69 17.25 -9.99 -9.47
CA PHE A 69 16.55 -8.85 -8.90
C PHE A 69 16.35 -7.77 -9.97
N HIS A 70 15.10 -7.35 -10.15
CA HIS A 70 14.71 -6.31 -11.09
C HIS A 70 14.47 -5.01 -10.33
N GLY A 71 15.53 -4.24 -10.11
CA GLY A 71 15.49 -2.97 -9.38
C GLY A 71 16.86 -2.32 -9.27
N SER A 72 16.97 -1.28 -8.44
CA SER A 72 18.26 -0.69 -8.06
C SER A 72 18.67 -1.14 -6.66
N ILE A 73 19.97 -1.34 -6.47
CA ILE A 73 20.59 -1.55 -5.16
C ILE A 73 21.51 -0.37 -4.93
N ASP A 74 21.20 0.44 -3.93
CA ASP A 74 21.94 1.67 -3.66
C ASP A 74 23.23 1.38 -2.87
N GLU A 75 23.14 0.57 -1.82
CA GLU A 75 24.27 0.19 -0.97
C GLU A 75 24.20 -1.28 -0.52
N VAL A 76 25.38 -1.92 -0.41
CA VAL A 76 25.54 -3.26 0.15
C VAL A 76 26.71 -3.27 1.11
N ALA A 77 26.55 -3.94 2.26
CA ALA A 77 27.63 -4.16 3.21
C ALA A 77 27.58 -5.58 3.79
N ILE A 78 28.75 -6.23 3.87
CA ILE A 78 28.90 -7.59 4.39
C ILE A 78 29.84 -7.54 5.60
N TYR A 79 29.45 -8.22 6.68
CA TYR A 79 30.20 -8.26 7.93
C TYR A 79 30.53 -9.70 8.30
N ARG A 80 31.74 -9.92 8.81
CA ARG A 80 32.16 -11.21 9.40
C ARG A 80 31.68 -11.41 10.85
N THR A 81 30.80 -10.53 11.33
CA THR A 81 30.29 -10.57 12.71
C THR A 81 28.81 -10.20 12.69
N ALA A 82 28.02 -10.91 13.46
CA ALA A 82 26.61 -10.56 13.67
C ALA A 82 26.55 -9.19 14.37
N LEU A 83 25.95 -8.20 13.69
CA LEU A 83 25.76 -6.87 14.27
C LEU A 83 24.59 -6.89 15.27
N PRO A 84 24.68 -6.12 16.37
CA PRO A 84 23.55 -5.92 17.29
C PRO A 84 22.35 -5.28 16.59
N ALA A 85 21.13 -5.63 17.02
CA ALA A 85 19.88 -5.14 16.44
C ALA A 85 19.80 -3.61 16.48
N GLU A 86 20.28 -2.99 17.56
CA GLU A 86 20.30 -1.54 17.76
C GLU A 86 21.18 -0.85 16.69
N ARG A 87 22.30 -1.50 16.31
CA ARG A 87 23.19 -0.97 15.28
C ARG A 87 22.59 -1.12 13.88
N ILE A 88 21.84 -2.18 13.63
CA ILE A 88 21.10 -2.37 12.38
C ILE A 88 19.99 -1.33 12.28
N ALA A 89 19.22 -1.13 13.35
CA ALA A 89 18.19 -0.10 13.44
C ALA A 89 18.77 1.33 13.28
N ALA A 90 19.92 1.63 13.90
CA ALA A 90 20.54 2.95 13.78
C ALA A 90 21.09 3.25 12.37
N ARG A 91 21.44 2.22 11.59
CA ARG A 91 21.86 2.36 10.18
C ARG A 91 20.69 2.60 9.25
N TYR A 92 19.47 2.22 9.65
CA TYR A 92 18.26 2.61 8.96
C TYR A 92 18.05 4.12 9.14
N GLN A 93 18.62 4.89 8.22
CA GLN A 93 18.27 6.29 8.03
C GLN A 93 17.45 6.39 6.75
N VAL A 94 16.18 6.02 6.81
CA VAL A 94 15.33 6.33 5.68
C VAL A 94 15.03 7.81 5.71
N LEU A 95 15.62 8.51 4.75
CA LEU A 95 15.05 9.72 4.21
C LEU A 95 13.73 9.31 3.55
N GLN A 96 12.69 9.09 4.36
CA GLN A 96 11.35 8.89 3.83
C GLN A 96 11.06 10.16 3.03
N PRO A 97 10.65 10.05 1.75
CA PRO A 97 10.14 11.23 1.06
C PRO A 97 9.07 11.85 1.96
N LYS A 98 9.10 13.17 2.10
CA LYS A 98 8.06 13.83 2.89
C LYS A 98 6.72 13.51 2.23
N PRO A 99 5.73 12.96 2.96
CA PRO A 99 4.43 12.69 2.37
C PRO A 99 3.87 14.00 1.85
N TYR A 100 3.37 13.99 0.62
CA TYR A 100 2.67 15.15 0.09
C TYR A 100 1.44 15.46 0.94
N LEU A 101 1.42 16.66 1.49
CA LEU A 101 0.27 17.26 2.15
C LEU A 101 -0.33 18.29 1.20
N THR A 102 -1.63 18.17 0.97
CA THR A 102 -2.36 19.16 0.16
C THR A 102 -2.35 20.49 0.91
N THR A 103 -1.68 21.50 0.36
CA THR A 103 -1.62 22.86 0.92
C THR A 103 -2.53 23.84 0.19
N ILE A 104 -3.35 23.33 -0.74
CA ILE A 104 -4.27 24.12 -1.55
C ILE A 104 -5.65 23.95 -0.92
N ASP A 105 -6.27 25.06 -0.55
CA ASP A 105 -7.64 25.05 -0.08
C ASP A 105 -8.57 24.64 -1.24
N PRO A 106 -9.55 23.75 -1.01
CA PRO A 106 -10.51 23.41 -2.03
C PRO A 106 -11.37 24.64 -2.43
N PRO A 107 -11.92 24.66 -3.65
CA PRO A 107 -12.82 25.74 -4.05
C PRO A 107 -14.10 25.72 -3.22
N LYS A 108 -14.67 26.91 -2.94
CA LYS A 108 -15.88 27.05 -2.10
C LYS A 108 -17.10 26.29 -2.65
N ASP A 109 -17.29 26.33 -3.97
CA ASP A 109 -18.45 25.74 -4.66
C ASP A 109 -18.05 24.49 -5.45
N GLY A 110 -17.11 23.70 -4.93
CA GLY A 110 -16.65 22.50 -5.62
C GLY A 110 -15.64 21.69 -4.83
N VAL A 111 -14.86 20.92 -5.56
CA VAL A 111 -13.83 20.04 -5.00
C VAL A 111 -12.52 20.21 -5.76
N LEU A 112 -11.42 20.08 -5.04
CA LEU A 112 -10.08 19.90 -5.60
C LEU A 112 -9.86 18.41 -5.88
N VAL A 113 -9.46 18.09 -7.10
CA VAL A 113 -9.08 16.74 -7.52
C VAL A 113 -7.57 16.70 -7.75
N GLU A 114 -6.91 15.76 -7.11
CA GLU A 114 -5.47 15.53 -7.24
C GLU A 114 -5.21 14.08 -7.68
N VAL A 115 -4.37 13.90 -8.70
CA VAL A 115 -3.98 12.57 -9.20
C VAL A 115 -2.53 12.29 -8.85
N PHE A 116 -2.30 11.16 -8.18
CA PHE A 116 -0.99 10.70 -7.74
C PHE A 116 -0.57 9.48 -8.55
N GLU A 117 0.47 9.63 -9.36
CA GLU A 117 1.08 8.55 -10.15
C GLU A 117 2.39 8.08 -9.52
N GLY A 118 2.88 6.90 -9.92
CA GLY A 118 4.08 6.29 -9.33
C GLY A 118 3.81 5.62 -7.97
N ILE A 119 2.57 5.19 -7.74
CA ILE A 119 2.19 4.47 -6.52
C ILE A 119 2.74 3.04 -6.60
N PRO A 120 3.28 2.47 -5.49
CA PRO A 120 3.72 1.09 -5.48
C PRO A 120 2.57 0.13 -5.86
N ASP A 121 2.86 -0.86 -6.69
CA ASP A 121 1.90 -1.91 -7.07
C ASP A 121 1.69 -2.91 -5.92
N LYS A 122 0.96 -2.44 -4.90
CA LYS A 122 0.64 -3.20 -3.68
C LYS A 122 -0.80 -2.88 -3.28
N LEU A 123 -1.53 -3.91 -2.83
CA LEU A 123 -2.88 -3.77 -2.27
C LEU A 123 -2.82 -3.25 -0.82
N SER A 124 -2.21 -2.08 -0.63
CA SER A 124 -2.02 -1.45 0.67
C SER A 124 -2.10 0.07 0.56
N TRP A 125 -2.61 0.70 1.61
CA TRP A 125 -2.54 2.16 1.78
C TRP A 125 -1.22 2.63 2.42
N ASP A 126 -0.31 1.70 2.73
CA ASP A 126 1.02 1.98 3.25
C ASP A 126 1.95 2.40 2.11
N PHE A 127 1.84 3.67 1.72
CA PHE A 127 2.75 4.33 0.79
C PHE A 127 2.88 5.81 1.13
N VAL A 128 4.02 6.39 0.77
CA VAL A 128 4.22 7.84 0.82
C VAL A 128 3.66 8.43 -0.46
N ALA A 129 2.64 9.28 -0.36
CA ALA A 129 2.07 9.96 -1.53
C ALA A 129 3.12 10.93 -2.13
N PRO A 130 3.40 10.83 -3.45
CA PRO A 130 4.27 11.78 -4.14
C PRO A 130 3.55 13.12 -4.34
N GLU A 131 4.21 14.10 -4.96
CA GLU A 131 3.50 15.25 -5.49
C GLU A 131 2.50 14.81 -6.57
N PRO A 132 1.30 15.43 -6.64
CA PRO A 132 0.33 15.07 -7.64
C PRO A 132 0.82 15.46 -9.04
N THR A 133 0.63 14.55 -10.01
CA THR A 133 0.98 14.80 -11.42
C THR A 133 -0.08 15.62 -12.14
N GLU A 134 -1.28 15.72 -11.57
CA GLU A 134 -2.40 16.47 -12.12
C GLU A 134 -3.22 17.11 -10.98
N ARG A 135 -3.70 18.33 -11.21
CA ARG A 135 -4.67 19.00 -10.34
C ARG A 135 -5.74 19.70 -11.17
N TYR A 136 -7.00 19.54 -10.79
CA TYR A 136 -8.13 20.23 -11.42
C TYR A 136 -9.28 20.36 -10.41
N THR A 137 -10.31 21.10 -10.77
CA THR A 137 -11.50 21.29 -9.92
C THR A 137 -12.72 20.66 -10.56
N GLU A 138 -13.59 20.11 -9.74
CA GLU A 138 -14.91 19.61 -10.13
C GLU A 138 -16.00 20.28 -9.30
N SER A 139 -17.23 20.25 -9.77
CA SER A 139 -18.37 20.87 -9.05
C SER A 139 -18.87 20.04 -7.86
N ALA A 140 -18.53 18.75 -7.80
CA ALA A 140 -19.04 17.84 -6.77
C ALA A 140 -18.09 16.66 -6.53
N PHE A 141 -18.34 15.92 -5.45
CA PHE A 141 -17.71 14.62 -5.15
C PHE A 141 -18.23 13.50 -6.08
N ALA A 142 -18.12 13.71 -7.39
CA ALA A 142 -18.52 12.75 -8.41
C ALA A 142 -17.62 12.88 -9.63
N LEU A 143 -16.88 11.82 -9.94
CA LEU A 143 -15.97 11.77 -11.09
C LEU A 143 -16.56 10.84 -12.15
N ALA A 144 -17.02 11.41 -13.26
CA ALA A 144 -17.40 10.63 -14.44
C ALA A 144 -16.18 10.06 -15.15
N GLU A 145 -15.11 10.86 -15.19
CA GLU A 145 -13.80 10.48 -15.70
C GLU A 145 -12.68 11.15 -14.91
N ILE A 146 -11.46 10.63 -15.07
CA ILE A 146 -10.26 11.29 -14.58
C ILE A 146 -9.62 12.02 -15.76
N ALA A 147 -9.17 13.26 -15.52
CA ALA A 147 -8.45 14.06 -16.51
C ALA A 147 -7.42 13.22 -17.27
N HIS A 148 -7.39 13.34 -18.59
CA HIS A 148 -6.46 12.61 -19.43
C HIS A 148 -5.04 13.16 -19.27
N LYS A 149 -4.04 12.26 -19.33
CA LYS A 149 -2.64 12.65 -19.38
C LYS A 149 -2.23 12.84 -20.83
N TYR A 150 -1.43 13.86 -21.11
CA TYR A 150 -0.91 14.14 -22.43
C TYR A 150 0.62 14.23 -22.40
N THR A 151 1.27 13.77 -23.46
CA THR A 151 2.70 14.02 -23.69
C THR A 151 2.92 15.51 -23.98
N PRO A 152 4.17 16.02 -23.91
CA PRO A 152 4.47 17.39 -24.31
C PRO A 152 4.08 17.73 -25.77
N GLN A 153 3.92 16.71 -26.62
CA GLN A 153 3.46 16.85 -28.01
C GLN A 153 1.93 16.85 -28.15
N GLY A 154 1.18 16.79 -27.03
CA GLY A 154 -0.28 16.77 -27.03
C GLY A 154 -0.91 15.42 -27.37
N VAL A 155 -0.13 14.34 -27.36
CA VAL A 155 -0.65 12.98 -27.59
C VAL A 155 -1.16 12.43 -26.27
N ARG A 156 -2.37 11.86 -26.26
CA ARG A 156 -2.91 11.20 -25.06
C ARG A 156 -2.00 10.05 -24.66
N ALA A 157 -1.62 10.02 -23.38
CA ALA A 157 -0.75 9.01 -22.80
C ALA A 157 -1.45 8.29 -21.66
N ASP A 158 -1.00 7.07 -21.38
CA ASP A 158 -1.49 6.31 -20.23
C ASP A 158 -0.92 6.87 -18.91
N ARG A 159 -1.75 6.81 -17.86
CA ARG A 159 -1.31 7.07 -16.49
C ARG A 159 -0.59 5.83 -15.95
N SER A 160 0.27 6.01 -14.95
CA SER A 160 0.89 4.88 -14.24
C SER A 160 -0.16 3.95 -13.68
N ASN A 161 0.15 2.65 -13.58
CA ASN A 161 -0.69 1.68 -12.91
C ASN A 161 0.12 1.02 -11.77
N PRO A 162 -0.25 1.23 -10.49
CA PRO A 162 -1.42 1.97 -9.99
C PRO A 162 -1.25 3.50 -9.97
N PHE A 163 -2.37 4.19 -9.81
CA PHE A 163 -2.46 5.61 -9.44
C PHE A 163 -3.60 5.82 -8.43
N VAL A 164 -3.53 6.89 -7.65
CA VAL A 164 -4.55 7.26 -6.65
C VAL A 164 -5.15 8.60 -7.01
N VAL A 165 -6.46 8.73 -6.80
CA VAL A 165 -7.19 10.00 -6.95
C VAL A 165 -7.66 10.44 -5.58
N ARG A 166 -7.36 11.68 -5.21
CA ARG A 166 -7.89 12.35 -4.03
C ARG A 166 -8.87 13.42 -4.47
N VAL A 167 -10.01 13.48 -3.80
CA VAL A 167 -11.03 14.52 -3.99
C VAL A 167 -11.25 15.17 -2.63
N THR A 168 -10.98 16.47 -2.54
CA THR A 168 -11.04 17.25 -1.31
C THR A 168 -12.00 18.41 -1.49
N GLY A 169 -12.85 18.66 -0.52
CA GLY A 169 -13.82 19.75 -0.57
C GLY A 169 -14.40 20.03 0.81
N ASP A 170 -14.83 21.25 1.03
CA ASP A 170 -15.55 21.64 2.23
C ASP A 170 -17.04 21.44 2.01
N VAL A 171 -17.71 20.77 2.96
CA VAL A 171 -19.15 20.47 2.86
C VAL A 171 -19.82 20.83 4.18
N GLU A 172 -20.78 21.75 4.11
CA GLU A 172 -21.70 21.98 5.23
C GLU A 172 -22.71 20.85 5.29
N LEU A 173 -22.61 20.04 6.35
CA LEU A 173 -23.55 18.96 6.59
C LEU A 173 -24.75 19.48 7.41
N PRO A 174 -25.99 19.11 7.05
CA PRO A 174 -27.16 19.48 7.84
C PRO A 174 -27.06 18.89 9.25
N GLN A 175 -27.58 19.62 10.24
CA GLN A 175 -27.62 19.15 11.61
C GLN A 175 -28.42 17.84 11.71
N GLY A 176 -27.84 16.84 12.37
CA GLY A 176 -28.45 15.54 12.59
C GLY A 176 -27.72 14.40 11.90
N GLU A 177 -28.42 13.29 11.68
CA GLU A 177 -27.84 12.11 11.03
C GLU A 177 -27.69 12.33 9.53
N SER A 178 -26.46 12.28 9.03
CA SER A 178 -26.13 12.28 7.61
C SER A 178 -25.80 10.89 7.11
N ARG A 179 -26.19 10.58 5.87
CA ARG A 179 -25.85 9.32 5.20
C ARG A 179 -24.96 9.58 4.00
N PHE A 180 -23.84 8.88 3.94
CA PHE A 180 -22.90 8.93 2.82
C PHE A 180 -23.01 7.67 1.96
N LEU A 181 -22.82 7.84 0.65
CA LEU A 181 -22.67 6.75 -0.31
C LEU A 181 -21.30 6.87 -0.99
N LEU A 182 -20.42 5.90 -0.73
CA LEU A 182 -19.11 5.81 -1.37
C LEU A 182 -19.16 4.73 -2.45
N ARG A 183 -18.91 5.11 -3.71
CA ARG A 183 -18.79 4.19 -4.84
C ARG A 183 -17.42 4.34 -5.47
N SER A 184 -16.67 3.25 -5.55
CA SER A 184 -15.36 3.19 -6.17
C SER A 184 -15.18 1.88 -6.93
N ARG A 185 -14.30 1.87 -7.93
CA ARG A 185 -13.95 0.66 -8.68
C ARG A 185 -12.98 -0.26 -7.92
N SER A 186 -12.21 0.29 -6.99
CA SER A 186 -11.23 -0.41 -6.15
C SER A 186 -11.35 0.07 -4.70
N ALA A 187 -10.36 -0.23 -3.85
CA ALA A 187 -10.29 0.31 -2.50
C ALA A 187 -10.46 1.82 -2.49
N SER A 188 -11.14 2.34 -1.47
CA SER A 188 -11.28 3.77 -1.25
C SER A 188 -11.41 4.09 0.23
N ARG A 189 -11.05 5.33 0.60
CA ARG A 189 -11.19 5.86 1.96
C ARG A 189 -11.98 7.15 1.91
N LEU A 190 -12.96 7.28 2.81
CA LEU A 190 -13.61 8.54 3.12
C LEU A 190 -13.06 9.05 4.45
N LEU A 191 -12.56 10.28 4.43
CA LEU A 191 -12.13 10.99 5.62
C LEU A 191 -13.07 12.18 5.84
N VAL A 192 -13.45 12.42 7.09
CA VAL A 192 -14.22 13.59 7.52
C VAL A 192 -13.39 14.28 8.60
N ASP A 193 -13.10 15.58 8.43
CA ASP A 193 -12.24 16.35 9.32
C ASP A 193 -10.88 15.68 9.59
N GLY A 194 -10.29 15.09 8.54
CA GLY A 194 -9.03 14.36 8.61
C GLY A 194 -9.09 13.00 9.29
N LYS A 195 -10.26 12.55 9.77
CA LYS A 195 -10.44 11.25 10.42
C LYS A 195 -11.06 10.25 9.46
N LEU A 196 -10.54 9.03 9.44
CA LEU A 196 -11.10 7.94 8.64
C LEU A 196 -12.53 7.61 9.11
N ALA A 197 -13.52 7.86 8.26
CA ALA A 197 -14.93 7.58 8.52
C ALA A 197 -15.33 6.21 7.94
N VAL A 198 -14.88 5.91 6.71
CA VAL A 198 -15.19 4.65 6.02
C VAL A 198 -13.97 4.21 5.19
N GLU A 199 -13.70 2.91 5.19
CA GLU A 199 -12.76 2.28 4.26
C GLU A 199 -13.47 1.17 3.48
N VAL A 200 -13.39 1.24 2.15
CA VAL A 200 -13.75 0.15 1.24
C VAL A 200 -12.47 -0.67 1.00
N PRO A 201 -12.47 -1.97 1.33
CA PRO A 201 -11.27 -2.79 1.25
C PRO A 201 -10.83 -3.02 -0.21
N PHE A 202 -9.56 -3.39 -0.39
CA PHE A 202 -9.05 -3.82 -1.68
C PHE A 202 -9.83 -5.02 -2.22
N PRO A 203 -10.06 -5.09 -3.54
CA PRO A 203 -10.68 -6.25 -4.16
C PRO A 203 -9.92 -7.52 -3.79
N LYS A 204 -10.66 -8.56 -3.39
CA LYS A 204 -10.08 -9.89 -3.20
C LYS A 204 -10.00 -10.55 -4.57
N PHE A 205 -8.82 -10.60 -5.16
CA PHE A 205 -8.59 -11.45 -6.32
C PHE A 205 -8.55 -12.91 -5.82
N ARG A 206 -9.58 -13.67 -6.15
CA ARG A 206 -9.61 -15.12 -5.97
C ARG A 206 -9.83 -15.74 -7.35
N GLY A 207 -8.90 -16.56 -7.80
CA GLY A 207 -9.10 -17.41 -8.97
C GLY A 207 -7.91 -17.43 -9.94
N ASP A 208 -7.59 -18.62 -10.41
CA ASP A 208 -6.69 -18.97 -11.51
C ASP A 208 -7.36 -18.86 -12.89
N GLY A 209 -8.58 -18.28 -12.95
CA GLY A 209 -9.38 -18.16 -14.16
C GLY A 209 -10.39 -19.31 -14.38
N HIS A 210 -10.46 -20.31 -13.50
CA HIS A 210 -11.41 -21.43 -13.61
C HIS A 210 -12.57 -21.38 -12.60
N GLU A 211 -12.61 -20.35 -11.77
CA GLU A 211 -13.68 -20.17 -10.78
C GLU A 211 -15.00 -19.78 -11.45
N ALA A 212 -16.10 -20.25 -10.84
CA ALA A 212 -17.43 -19.86 -11.27
C ALA A 212 -17.57 -18.34 -11.22
N VAL A 213 -17.96 -17.73 -12.35
CA VAL A 213 -18.29 -16.31 -12.40
C VAL A 213 -19.38 -16.06 -11.38
N TRP A 214 -19.16 -15.12 -10.46
CA TRP A 214 -20.16 -14.72 -9.50
C TRP A 214 -21.47 -14.46 -10.24
N GLU A 215 -22.56 -15.06 -9.77
CA GLU A 215 -23.86 -14.59 -10.21
C GLU A 215 -23.91 -13.11 -9.87
N LEU A 216 -24.06 -12.27 -10.90
CA LEU A 216 -24.53 -10.92 -10.70
C LEU A 216 -25.82 -11.06 -9.89
N ASP A 217 -25.93 -10.38 -8.76
CA ASP A 217 -27.22 -10.22 -8.08
C ASP A 217 -28.17 -9.57 -9.10
N ARG A 218 -28.86 -10.41 -9.90
CA ARG A 218 -29.83 -10.01 -10.93
C ARG A 218 -31.16 -9.68 -10.29
N VAL A 219 -31.10 -8.95 -9.19
CA VAL A 219 -32.24 -8.22 -8.69
C VAL A 219 -31.79 -6.77 -8.71
N PRO A 220 -32.15 -5.98 -9.73
CA PRO A 220 -32.56 -4.62 -9.42
C PRO A 220 -33.71 -4.84 -8.43
N THR A 221 -33.43 -4.76 -7.12
CA THR A 221 -34.52 -4.66 -6.16
C THR A 221 -35.41 -3.56 -6.72
N GLU A 222 -36.72 -3.79 -6.82
CA GLU A 222 -37.73 -2.84 -7.30
C GLU A 222 -37.83 -1.56 -6.43
N ARG A 223 -36.73 -1.20 -5.76
CA ARG A 223 -36.50 0.02 -5.04
C ARG A 223 -35.20 0.61 -5.57
N CYS A 224 -35.33 1.56 -6.49
CA CYS A 224 -34.49 2.74 -6.42
C CYS A 224 -34.73 3.36 -5.02
N GLY A 225 -33.96 2.93 -4.02
CA GLY A 225 -34.12 3.28 -2.62
C GLY A 225 -33.23 2.41 -1.72
N PRO A 226 -32.60 2.95 -0.67
CA PRO A 226 -31.56 2.27 0.08
C PRO A 226 -32.11 1.05 0.83
N ALA A 227 -31.60 -0.14 0.51
CA ALA A 227 -31.97 -1.37 1.23
C ALA A 227 -31.24 -1.44 2.57
N ILE A 228 -32.05 -1.29 3.61
CA ILE A 228 -31.76 -1.42 5.02
C ILE A 228 -31.52 -2.90 5.36
N LYS A 229 -30.35 -3.25 5.92
CA LYS A 229 -30.21 -4.41 6.81
C LYS A 229 -30.23 -3.92 8.26
N THR A 230 -31.41 -3.71 8.82
CA THR A 230 -31.58 -3.53 10.26
C THR A 230 -31.42 -4.90 10.92
N ARG A 231 -30.29 -5.11 11.60
CA ARG A 231 -30.20 -6.19 12.58
C ARG A 231 -30.89 -5.71 13.85
N SER A 232 -32.21 -5.88 13.92
CA SER A 232 -32.97 -5.74 15.16
C SER A 232 -32.51 -6.86 16.11
N ARG A 233 -31.58 -6.55 17.03
CA ARG A 233 -31.50 -7.30 18.29
C ARG A 233 -32.62 -6.75 19.17
N ARG A 234 -33.75 -7.46 19.21
CA ARG A 234 -34.71 -7.28 20.30
C ARG A 234 -34.00 -7.67 21.58
N SER A 235 -33.99 -6.73 22.52
CA SER A 235 -33.74 -6.98 23.92
C SER A 235 -34.68 -8.07 24.42
N ASN A 236 -34.14 -9.01 25.19
CA ASN A 236 -34.89 -9.60 26.29
C ASN A 236 -34.16 -9.21 27.57
N PRO A 237 -34.86 -8.65 28.57
CA PRO A 237 -34.26 -8.32 29.84
C PRO A 237 -34.16 -9.60 30.67
N THR A 238 -32.95 -9.94 31.11
CA THR A 238 -32.78 -10.81 32.26
C THR A 238 -31.81 -10.11 33.19
N ALA A 239 -32.35 -9.73 34.34
CA ALA A 239 -31.65 -9.25 35.49
C ALA A 239 -30.56 -10.25 35.91
N ALA A 240 -29.42 -9.71 36.30
CA ALA A 240 -28.66 -10.16 37.45
C ALA A 240 -27.68 -9.04 37.80
N ASP A 241 -27.98 -8.34 38.90
CA ASP A 241 -26.96 -7.77 39.75
C ASP A 241 -25.96 -8.88 40.14
N ILE A 242 -24.71 -8.51 40.38
CA ILE A 242 -23.94 -8.72 41.63
C ILE A 242 -22.45 -8.47 41.33
N ASP A 243 -21.91 -7.53 42.12
CA ASP A 243 -20.52 -7.12 42.42
C ASP A 243 -19.56 -6.66 41.30
#